data_AF-A0A7C4PJQ2-F1
#
_entry.id   AF-A0A7C4PJQ2-F1
#
_cell.length_a   1.000
_cell.length_b   1.000
_cell.length_c   1.000
_cell.angle_alpha   90.00
_cell.angle_beta   90.00
_cell.angle_gamma   90.00
#
_symmetry.space_group_name_H-M   'P 1'
#
loop_
_entity.id
_entity.type
_entity.pdbx_description
1 polymer ?
#
loop_
_entity_poly.entity_id
_entity_poly.type
_entity_poly.pdbx_seq_one_letter_code
_entity_poly.pdbx_strand_id
1 'polypeptide(L)'
;MEHPFFPTRFSGSLVLMEREPAIPQSVWFEAPEVNDGLLYTFPAGTLTGFTYLTSDLLLDGDELVVFVLTLQEGETGPTFRFSFGLLNQCQARMRLPLEAVNQNRWMYPREGAWLKPLCWGDRVDLARVDRMGFHVYRKTSRPARFCLSPITAVTEEPPRLEQPILPEGALLDELGQNTLREWDAKSRSIAEVTARLQAQLEAAPRHHLPAGYSRWGGWEAIRWEATGYFRVHHDGKRWWLVDPEGHPFWSAGIDCVRVDTEANISGLQNALTWLPDPGGEFAPIFSTHQGALQVNYLAANLIRAFGSHSWKENWAKIALAELRRIGFNTVGNWSDWPIASQGQTPYVRPLAPLYESLPCVFRDFPDVFHPDFEAVASHYAEQLRETRDDPAFIGYFMMNEPTWGFASQSPAEGMLFNTPSGHARRALADFLRQRYGSDSTLASAWKLPVSFAALAEGNWEIPLTPEAREDLSGFSSLMVDRFFGGLSAACRRVDPNHLNLGIRYYTVPPSWAVQGMRHFDVFSMNCYKERLPAQEMEAISRALNLPILIGEWHFGALDVGLP
;
A
#
# COMPACT_ATOMS: atom_id res chain seq x y z
N MET A 1 -3.57 -32.84 10.19
CA MET A 1 -3.40 -33.49 8.87
C MET A 1 -2.47 -32.64 8.03
N GLU A 2 -1.52 -33.28 7.33
CA GLU A 2 -0.55 -32.63 6.46
C GLU A 2 -0.51 -33.33 5.10
N HIS A 3 -0.32 -32.56 4.03
CA HIS A 3 -0.18 -33.09 2.67
C HIS A 3 0.96 -32.36 1.94
N PRO A 4 2.16 -32.98 1.85
CA PRO A 4 3.28 -32.39 1.12
C PRO A 4 3.09 -32.53 -0.40
N PHE A 5 3.41 -31.47 -1.13
CA PHE A 5 3.40 -31.44 -2.58
C PHE A 5 4.82 -31.55 -3.14
N PHE A 6 4.97 -32.40 -4.16
CA PHE A 6 6.19 -32.53 -4.94
C PHE A 6 5.94 -32.03 -6.36
N PRO A 7 6.86 -31.24 -6.95
CA PRO A 7 6.67 -30.67 -8.28
C PRO A 7 6.57 -31.78 -9.32
N THR A 8 5.58 -31.68 -10.22
CA THR A 8 5.44 -32.60 -11.35
C THR A 8 6.43 -32.27 -12.46
N ARG A 9 6.81 -31.00 -12.59
CA ARG A 9 7.85 -30.51 -13.49
C ARG A 9 8.37 -29.13 -13.07
N PHE A 10 9.47 -28.70 -13.66
CA PHE A 10 9.95 -27.32 -13.57
C PHE A 10 9.45 -26.49 -14.77
N SER A 11 9.38 -25.18 -14.61
CA SER A 11 9.10 -24.21 -15.67
C SER A 11 10.32 -23.33 -15.92
N GLY A 12 10.54 -22.99 -17.20
CA GLY A 12 11.65 -22.14 -17.62
C GLY A 12 12.99 -22.86 -17.54
N SER A 13 14.01 -22.19 -17.00
CA SER A 13 15.40 -22.64 -16.89
C SER A 13 15.81 -23.02 -15.46
N LEU A 14 14.84 -23.25 -14.57
CA LEU A 14 15.10 -23.63 -13.17
C LEU A 14 15.92 -24.92 -13.08
N VAL A 15 16.96 -24.93 -12.24
CA VAL A 15 17.81 -26.11 -12.00
C VAL A 15 17.95 -26.41 -10.51
N LEU A 16 18.11 -27.70 -10.19
CA LEU A 16 18.49 -28.16 -8.86
C LEU A 16 19.99 -27.96 -8.63
N MET A 17 20.36 -27.53 -7.43
CA MET A 17 21.76 -27.37 -7.04
C MET A 17 22.17 -28.47 -6.06
N GLU A 18 23.33 -29.08 -6.30
CA GLU A 18 23.96 -30.01 -5.35
C GLU A 18 24.66 -29.22 -4.23
N ARG A 19 23.88 -28.78 -3.25
CA ARG A 19 24.35 -28.04 -2.06
C ARG A 19 23.63 -28.57 -0.83
N GLU A 20 24.36 -28.76 0.27
CA GLU A 20 23.76 -29.16 1.54
C GLU A 20 22.83 -28.04 2.05
N PRO A 21 21.54 -28.34 2.32
CA PRO A 21 20.60 -27.35 2.77
C PRO A 21 20.78 -27.03 4.25
N ALA A 22 20.75 -25.74 4.60
CA ALA A 22 20.73 -25.32 6.00
C ALA A 22 19.38 -25.62 6.68
N ILE A 23 18.29 -25.68 5.91
CA ILE A 23 16.94 -25.99 6.39
C ILE A 23 16.67 -27.48 6.20
N PRO A 24 16.19 -28.22 7.22
CA PRO A 24 15.85 -29.64 7.09
C PRO A 24 14.89 -29.91 5.92
N GLN A 25 15.14 -30.99 5.16
CA GLN A 25 14.30 -31.45 4.05
C GLN A 25 14.12 -30.47 2.88
N SER A 26 14.88 -29.37 2.86
CA SER A 26 14.85 -28.42 1.76
C SER A 26 15.86 -28.78 0.67
N VAL A 27 15.65 -28.24 -0.53
CA VAL A 27 16.58 -28.39 -1.65
C VAL A 27 16.90 -27.02 -2.23
N TRP A 28 18.10 -26.89 -2.78
CA TRP A 28 18.56 -25.65 -3.42
C TRP A 28 18.17 -25.62 -4.89
N PHE A 29 17.72 -24.44 -5.32
CA PHE A 29 17.39 -24.12 -6.69
C PHE A 29 18.16 -22.90 -7.15
N GLU A 30 18.52 -22.90 -8.43
CA GLU A 30 18.93 -21.70 -9.16
C GLU A 30 17.88 -21.39 -10.24
N ALA A 31 17.44 -20.14 -10.28
CA ALA A 31 16.50 -19.58 -11.23
C ALA A 31 17.22 -18.53 -12.10
N PRO A 32 17.77 -18.95 -13.26
CA PRO A 32 18.42 -18.05 -14.19
C PRO A 32 17.49 -16.98 -14.75
N GLU A 33 16.23 -17.31 -15.05
CA GLU A 33 15.30 -16.43 -15.75
C GLU A 33 14.13 -15.94 -14.88
N VAL A 34 13.57 -14.79 -15.25
CA VAL A 34 12.33 -14.29 -14.63
C VAL A 34 11.20 -15.26 -14.97
N ASN A 35 10.40 -15.62 -13.96
CA ASN A 35 9.27 -16.55 -14.05
C ASN A 35 9.66 -18.05 -14.13
N ASP A 36 10.93 -18.38 -13.89
CA ASP A 36 11.35 -19.75 -13.57
C ASP A 36 10.61 -20.26 -12.33
N GLY A 37 10.36 -21.57 -12.26
CA GLY A 37 9.53 -22.06 -11.16
C GLY A 37 9.23 -23.54 -11.12
N LEU A 38 8.42 -23.91 -10.13
CA LEU A 38 7.98 -25.26 -9.82
C LEU A 38 6.50 -25.37 -10.15
N LEU A 39 6.12 -26.41 -10.89
CA LEU A 39 4.73 -26.66 -11.27
C LEU A 39 4.23 -27.95 -10.61
N TYR A 40 3.01 -27.89 -10.10
CA TYR A 40 2.36 -28.98 -9.39
C TYR A 40 1.01 -29.27 -10.03
N THR A 41 0.65 -30.55 -10.13
CA THR A 41 -0.67 -30.99 -10.58
C THR A 41 -1.18 -32.05 -9.62
N PHE A 42 -2.42 -31.93 -9.19
CA PHE A 42 -3.06 -32.81 -8.22
C PHE A 42 -4.56 -32.90 -8.50
N PRO A 43 -5.26 -33.92 -7.98
CA PRO A 43 -6.71 -34.03 -8.19
C PRO A 43 -7.47 -32.79 -7.69
N ALA A 44 -8.47 -32.35 -8.45
CA ALA A 44 -9.36 -31.29 -7.99
C ALA A 44 -9.98 -31.66 -6.64
N GLY A 45 -10.07 -30.67 -5.74
CA GLY A 45 -10.57 -30.87 -4.38
C GLY A 45 -9.50 -31.31 -3.37
N THR A 46 -8.25 -31.55 -3.78
CA THR A 46 -7.14 -31.92 -2.86
C THR A 46 -6.93 -30.89 -1.75
N LEU A 47 -7.10 -29.60 -2.03
CA LEU A 47 -6.96 -28.53 -1.03
C LEU A 47 -8.21 -28.34 -0.16
N THR A 48 -9.30 -29.07 -0.44
CA THR A 48 -10.54 -28.99 0.33
C THR A 48 -10.32 -29.61 1.71
N GLY A 49 -10.54 -28.83 2.77
CA GLY A 49 -10.37 -29.26 4.16
C GLY A 49 -9.03 -28.86 4.78
N PHE A 50 -8.12 -28.26 4.02
CA PHE A 50 -6.92 -27.61 4.57
C PHE A 50 -7.17 -26.12 4.83
N THR A 51 -6.36 -25.52 5.71
CA THR A 51 -6.49 -24.12 6.11
C THR A 51 -5.27 -23.29 5.74
N TYR A 52 -4.09 -23.89 5.59
CA TYR A 52 -2.86 -23.19 5.21
C TYR A 52 -2.01 -23.96 4.21
N LEU A 53 -1.22 -23.23 3.42
CA LEU A 53 -0.01 -23.71 2.75
C LEU A 53 1.22 -23.16 3.48
N THR A 54 2.19 -24.03 3.75
CA THR A 54 3.43 -23.67 4.44
C THR A 54 4.67 -24.23 3.77
N SER A 55 5.77 -23.50 3.87
CA SER A 55 7.10 -23.95 3.49
C SER A 55 8.16 -23.08 4.15
N ASP A 56 9.28 -23.67 4.55
CA ASP A 56 10.49 -22.96 4.94
C ASP A 56 11.38 -22.65 3.73
N LEU A 57 11.90 -21.43 3.69
CA LEU A 57 12.69 -20.87 2.60
C LEU A 57 13.94 -20.16 3.12
N LEU A 58 14.97 -20.11 2.29
CA LEU A 58 16.15 -19.25 2.46
C LEU A 58 16.52 -18.64 1.11
N LEU A 59 16.64 -17.32 1.03
CA LEU A 59 17.13 -16.62 -0.17
C LEU A 59 18.63 -16.35 -0.04
N ASP A 60 19.42 -16.83 -0.99
CA ASP A 60 20.86 -16.59 -1.06
C ASP A 60 21.17 -15.31 -1.86
N GLY A 61 22.41 -14.84 -1.76
CA GLY A 61 22.86 -13.57 -2.29
C GLY A 61 22.39 -12.37 -1.46
N ASP A 62 22.31 -11.23 -2.11
CA ASP A 62 22.04 -9.91 -1.53
C ASP A 62 21.07 -9.09 -2.39
N GLU A 63 20.37 -9.76 -3.31
CA GLU A 63 19.44 -9.16 -4.28
C GLU A 63 17.99 -9.54 -3.97
N LEU A 64 17.08 -8.59 -4.21
CA LEU A 64 15.66 -8.75 -4.02
C LEU A 64 15.10 -9.75 -5.04
N VAL A 65 14.41 -10.74 -4.49
CA VAL A 65 13.61 -11.71 -5.23
C VAL A 65 12.18 -11.66 -4.73
N VAL A 66 11.24 -11.67 -5.67
CA VAL A 66 9.80 -11.80 -5.40
C VAL A 66 9.37 -13.19 -5.83
N PHE A 67 8.80 -13.93 -4.88
CA PHE A 67 8.17 -15.22 -5.13
C PHE A 67 6.68 -15.02 -5.38
N VAL A 68 6.11 -15.79 -6.30
CA VAL A 68 4.68 -15.81 -6.58
C VAL A 68 4.18 -17.25 -6.54
N LEU A 69 3.32 -17.56 -5.58
CA LEU A 69 2.55 -18.79 -5.56
C LEU A 69 1.23 -18.57 -6.31
N THR A 70 0.87 -19.50 -7.19
CA THR A 70 -0.41 -19.49 -7.91
C THR A 70 -1.25 -20.71 -7.56
N LEU A 71 -2.57 -20.53 -7.48
CA LEU A 71 -3.56 -21.61 -7.41
C LEU A 71 -4.56 -21.39 -8.53
N GLN A 72 -4.81 -22.40 -9.35
CA GLN A 72 -5.60 -22.26 -10.57
C GLN A 72 -6.64 -23.37 -10.72
N GLU A 73 -7.83 -23.00 -11.22
CA GLU A 73 -8.90 -23.94 -11.57
C GLU A 73 -8.74 -24.46 -13.00
N GLY A 74 -8.23 -25.67 -13.19
CA GLY A 74 -8.05 -26.24 -14.52
C GLY A 74 -7.02 -25.49 -15.38
N GLU A 75 -6.89 -25.85 -16.66
CA GLU A 75 -5.81 -25.30 -17.50
C GLU A 75 -5.98 -23.82 -17.86
N THR A 76 -7.24 -23.37 -17.98
CA THR A 76 -7.60 -22.04 -18.51
C THR A 76 -8.53 -21.25 -17.59
N GLY A 77 -8.82 -21.78 -16.39
CA GLY A 77 -9.71 -21.11 -15.45
C GLY A 77 -9.01 -20.02 -14.62
N PRO A 78 -9.77 -19.39 -13.69
CA PRO A 78 -9.29 -18.30 -12.86
C PRO A 78 -8.05 -18.69 -12.07
N THR A 79 -7.18 -17.70 -11.83
CA THR A 79 -5.90 -17.91 -11.15
C THR A 79 -5.74 -16.94 -9.99
N PHE A 80 -5.71 -17.49 -8.78
CA PHE A 80 -5.29 -16.78 -7.59
C PHE A 80 -3.77 -16.65 -7.56
N ARG A 81 -3.28 -15.50 -7.10
CA ARG A 81 -1.86 -15.22 -7.00
C ARG A 81 -1.52 -14.64 -5.64
N PHE A 82 -0.42 -15.12 -5.09
CA PHE A 82 0.11 -14.72 -3.81
C PHE A 82 1.60 -14.41 -3.94
N SER A 83 1.96 -13.13 -3.80
CA SER A 83 3.35 -12.68 -3.92
C SER A 83 3.96 -12.33 -2.57
N PHE A 84 5.24 -12.61 -2.39
CA PHE A 84 6.01 -12.22 -1.20
C PHE A 84 7.51 -12.09 -1.54
N GLY A 85 8.24 -11.35 -0.72
CA GLY A 85 9.71 -11.29 -0.75
C GLY A 85 10.31 -11.97 0.48
N LEU A 86 11.63 -12.13 0.50
CA LEU A 86 12.37 -12.64 1.66
C LEU A 86 13.50 -11.67 2.03
N LEU A 87 13.88 -11.60 3.31
CA LEU A 87 15.20 -11.06 3.67
C LEU A 87 16.26 -12.06 3.21
N ASN A 88 17.27 -11.58 2.50
CA ASN A 88 18.41 -12.38 2.09
C ASN A 88 19.17 -12.90 3.31
N GLN A 89 19.77 -14.10 3.19
CA GLN A 89 20.56 -14.75 4.23
C GLN A 89 19.82 -14.88 5.58
N CYS A 90 18.51 -15.01 5.55
CA CYS A 90 17.69 -15.25 6.73
C CYS A 90 16.57 -16.25 6.40
N GLN A 91 16.44 -17.30 7.21
CA GLN A 91 15.35 -18.25 7.05
C GLN A 91 14.01 -17.55 7.23
N ALA A 92 13.07 -17.89 6.35
CA ALA A 92 11.68 -17.46 6.40
C ALA A 92 10.75 -18.68 6.35
N ARG A 93 9.51 -18.49 6.83
CA ARG A 93 8.43 -19.47 6.69
C ARG A 93 7.25 -18.79 6.02
N MET A 94 6.86 -19.32 4.87
CA MET A 94 5.60 -18.96 4.23
C MET A 94 4.45 -19.53 5.07
N ARG A 95 3.47 -18.70 5.44
CA ARG A 95 2.27 -19.10 6.18
C ARG A 95 1.04 -18.57 5.44
N LEU A 96 0.73 -19.14 4.28
CA LEU A 96 -0.35 -18.69 3.42
C LEU A 96 -1.68 -19.30 3.89
N PRO A 97 -2.61 -18.52 4.46
CA PRO A 97 -3.95 -19.02 4.75
C PRO A 97 -4.72 -19.24 3.44
N LEU A 98 -5.33 -20.40 3.29
CA LEU A 98 -6.08 -20.77 2.08
C LEU A 98 -7.36 -19.96 1.88
N GLU A 99 -7.88 -19.31 2.93
CA GLU A 99 -8.99 -18.34 2.79
C GLU A 99 -8.66 -17.18 1.84
N ALA A 100 -7.37 -16.87 1.66
CA ALA A 100 -6.89 -15.81 0.80
C ALA A 100 -7.38 -15.90 -0.65
N VAL A 101 -7.71 -17.11 -1.12
CA VAL A 101 -8.31 -17.34 -2.44
C VAL A 101 -9.64 -16.60 -2.65
N ASN A 102 -10.30 -16.15 -1.58
CA ASN A 102 -11.52 -15.36 -1.64
C ASN A 102 -11.28 -13.88 -2.00
N GLN A 103 -10.02 -13.43 -2.04
CA GLN A 103 -9.60 -12.05 -2.38
C GLN A 103 -10.17 -10.95 -1.46
N ASN A 104 -10.73 -11.31 -0.30
CA ASN A 104 -11.32 -10.36 0.64
C ASN A 104 -10.28 -9.59 1.48
N ARG A 105 -9.01 -9.96 1.37
CA ARG A 105 -7.88 -9.25 1.98
C ARG A 105 -6.77 -9.10 0.95
N TRP A 106 -6.24 -7.89 0.84
CA TRP A 106 -5.15 -7.59 -0.10
C TRP A 106 -3.77 -7.94 0.47
N MET A 107 -3.51 -7.62 1.74
CA MET A 107 -2.21 -7.81 2.39
C MET A 107 -2.37 -8.61 3.67
N TYR A 108 -1.49 -9.59 3.86
CA TYR A 108 -1.38 -10.36 5.10
C TYR A 108 -0.21 -9.84 5.96
N PRO A 109 -0.19 -10.13 7.27
CA PRO A 109 0.93 -9.74 8.13
C PRO A 109 2.25 -10.37 7.67
N ARG A 110 3.32 -9.56 7.58
CA ARG A 110 4.69 -10.06 7.45
C ARG A 110 5.17 -10.66 8.78
N GLU A 111 6.07 -11.64 8.71
CA GLU A 111 6.60 -12.32 9.88
C GLU A 111 8.06 -12.71 9.68
N GLY A 112 8.92 -12.36 10.64
CA GLY A 112 10.35 -12.62 10.52
C GLY A 112 10.91 -12.13 9.17
N ALA A 113 11.58 -13.02 8.44
CA ALA A 113 12.10 -12.72 7.11
C ALA A 113 11.11 -12.90 5.95
N TRP A 114 9.85 -13.27 6.20
CA TRP A 114 8.81 -13.37 5.17
C TRP A 114 8.14 -12.01 4.95
N LEU A 115 8.39 -11.40 3.79
CA LEU A 115 8.10 -10.00 3.51
C LEU A 115 6.90 -9.81 2.59
N LYS A 116 6.09 -8.80 2.90
CA LYS A 116 5.04 -8.26 2.01
C LYS A 116 4.14 -9.33 1.36
N PRO A 117 3.51 -10.23 2.13
CA PRO A 117 2.59 -11.21 1.57
C PRO A 117 1.33 -10.52 1.03
N LEU A 118 1.11 -10.62 -0.28
CA LEU A 118 0.08 -9.91 -1.03
C LEU A 118 -0.74 -10.84 -1.91
N CYS A 119 -2.04 -10.63 -1.93
CA CYS A 119 -3.00 -11.34 -2.76
C CYS A 119 -3.45 -10.51 -3.96
N TRP A 120 -3.49 -11.12 -5.14
CA TRP A 120 -4.02 -10.51 -6.36
C TRP A 120 -4.43 -11.60 -7.36
N GLY A 121 -4.88 -11.20 -8.55
CA GLY A 121 -5.45 -12.10 -9.54
C GLY A 121 -6.93 -12.33 -9.30
N ASP A 122 -7.39 -13.55 -9.50
CA ASP A 122 -8.80 -13.91 -9.40
C ASP A 122 -9.14 -14.52 -8.05
N ARG A 123 -10.43 -14.52 -7.71
CA ARG A 123 -10.98 -15.46 -6.74
C ARG A 123 -10.97 -16.86 -7.36
N VAL A 124 -10.60 -17.88 -6.57
CA VAL A 124 -10.73 -19.30 -6.98
C VAL A 124 -11.46 -20.13 -5.94
N ASP A 125 -12.10 -21.20 -6.40
CA ASP A 125 -12.73 -22.24 -5.59
C ASP A 125 -11.76 -23.41 -5.38
N LEU A 126 -11.37 -23.67 -4.13
CA LEU A 126 -10.44 -24.75 -3.76
C LEU A 126 -10.94 -26.14 -4.18
N ALA A 127 -12.26 -26.34 -4.29
CA ALA A 127 -12.81 -27.60 -4.79
C ALA A 127 -12.48 -27.86 -6.26
N ARG A 128 -12.17 -26.79 -7.01
CA ARG A 128 -11.88 -26.80 -8.46
C ARG A 128 -10.40 -26.59 -8.78
N VAL A 129 -9.58 -26.20 -7.80
CA VAL A 129 -8.13 -26.08 -7.97
C VAL A 129 -7.50 -27.45 -8.15
N ASP A 130 -6.78 -27.63 -9.25
CA ASP A 130 -6.08 -28.88 -9.63
C ASP A 130 -4.58 -28.67 -9.88
N ARG A 131 -4.09 -27.43 -9.71
CA ARG A 131 -2.70 -27.07 -9.96
C ARG A 131 -2.24 -25.90 -9.11
N MET A 132 -0.95 -25.92 -8.84
CA MET A 132 -0.22 -24.86 -8.15
C MET A 132 1.06 -24.53 -8.92
N GLY A 133 1.47 -23.27 -8.90
CA GLY A 133 2.77 -22.83 -9.41
C GLY A 133 3.53 -22.06 -8.34
N PHE A 134 4.86 -22.16 -8.33
CA PHE A 134 5.75 -21.37 -7.49
C PHE A 134 6.82 -20.73 -8.36
N HIS A 135 6.70 -19.43 -8.58
CA HIS A 135 7.47 -18.68 -9.58
C HIS A 135 8.39 -17.67 -8.94
N VAL A 136 9.54 -17.44 -9.57
CA VAL A 136 10.61 -16.58 -9.08
C VAL A 136 10.76 -15.37 -10.00
N TYR A 137 10.69 -14.17 -9.44
CA TYR A 137 10.88 -12.91 -10.16
C TYR A 137 12.06 -12.14 -9.57
N ARG A 138 12.92 -11.62 -10.44
CA ARG A 138 14.11 -10.83 -10.09
C ARG A 138 14.15 -9.56 -10.93
N LYS A 139 14.79 -8.50 -10.41
CA LYS A 139 15.05 -7.25 -11.16
C LYS A 139 16.50 -7.12 -11.62
N THR A 140 17.35 -8.09 -11.30
CA THR A 140 18.78 -8.08 -11.63
C THR A 140 19.09 -9.09 -12.73
N SER A 141 20.29 -9.01 -13.31
CA SER A 141 20.78 -9.99 -14.29
C SER A 141 21.36 -11.26 -13.64
N ARG A 142 21.60 -11.25 -12.32
CA ARG A 142 22.14 -12.41 -11.59
C ARG A 142 21.04 -13.45 -11.38
N PRO A 143 21.31 -14.75 -11.56
CA PRO A 143 20.37 -15.81 -11.19
C PRO A 143 19.96 -15.71 -9.72
N ALA A 144 18.69 -15.97 -9.43
CA ALA A 144 18.20 -16.08 -8.06
C ALA A 144 18.52 -17.48 -7.52
N ARG A 145 19.06 -17.58 -6.32
CA ARG A 145 19.37 -18.86 -5.67
C ARG A 145 18.60 -18.95 -4.36
N PHE A 146 17.85 -20.01 -4.17
CA PHE A 146 17.00 -20.15 -3.00
C PHE A 146 16.88 -21.61 -2.57
N CYS A 147 16.67 -21.80 -1.28
CA CYS A 147 16.41 -23.08 -0.66
C CYS A 147 14.92 -23.16 -0.33
N LEU A 148 14.29 -24.31 -0.57
CA LEU A 148 12.85 -24.50 -0.38
C LEU A 148 12.54 -25.90 0.14
N SER A 149 11.83 -25.99 1.26
CA SER A 149 11.20 -27.24 1.74
C SER A 149 9.90 -27.56 0.98
N PRO A 150 9.43 -28.82 0.93
CA PRO A 150 8.18 -29.16 0.26
C PRO A 150 7.03 -28.26 0.70
N ILE A 151 6.36 -27.64 -0.27
CA ILE A 151 5.13 -26.88 0.03
C ILE A 151 4.11 -27.88 0.56
N THR A 152 3.58 -27.61 1.74
CA THR A 152 2.73 -28.55 2.48
C THR A 152 1.40 -27.89 2.82
N ALA A 153 0.29 -28.53 2.48
CA ALA A 153 -1.03 -28.14 2.98
C ALA A 153 -1.24 -28.70 4.39
N VAL A 154 -1.70 -27.85 5.29
CA VAL A 154 -1.93 -28.18 6.70
C VAL A 154 -3.28 -27.67 7.17
N THR A 155 -3.79 -28.30 8.23
CA THR A 155 -5.13 -28.06 8.82
C THR A 155 -5.09 -27.08 9.98
N GLU A 156 -3.93 -26.88 10.57
CA GLU A 156 -3.69 -25.95 11.67
C GLU A 156 -2.74 -24.84 11.20
N GLU A 157 -2.84 -23.68 11.82
CA GLU A 157 -1.94 -22.57 11.52
C GLU A 157 -0.48 -22.97 11.86
N PRO A 158 0.45 -22.94 10.89
CA PRO A 158 1.85 -23.31 11.14
C PRO A 158 2.46 -22.42 12.22
N PRO A 159 3.37 -22.90 13.09
CA PRO A 159 3.99 -22.04 14.09
C PRO A 159 4.92 -21.01 13.42
N ARG A 160 5.01 -19.82 14.03
CA ARG A 160 5.96 -18.76 13.63
C ARG A 160 7.41 -19.22 13.83
N LEU A 161 8.32 -18.67 13.03
CA LEU A 161 9.76 -18.85 13.26
C LEU A 161 10.24 -17.83 14.31
N GLU A 162 10.73 -18.32 15.45
CA GLU A 162 11.27 -17.48 16.53
C GLU A 162 12.79 -17.33 16.45
N GLN A 163 13.48 -18.32 15.90
CA GLN A 163 14.93 -18.36 15.76
C GLN A 163 15.30 -18.74 14.32
N PRO A 164 15.24 -17.79 13.38
CA PRO A 164 15.60 -18.06 12.00
C PRO A 164 17.09 -18.37 11.89
N ILE A 165 17.45 -19.28 10.98
CA ILE A 165 18.84 -19.49 10.58
C ILE A 165 19.37 -18.24 9.86
N LEU A 166 20.58 -17.82 10.24
CA LEU A 166 21.31 -16.67 9.69
C LEU A 166 22.67 -17.13 9.16
N PRO A 167 22.77 -17.65 7.92
CA PRO A 167 24.02 -18.24 7.41
C PRO A 167 25.20 -17.27 7.40
N GLU A 168 24.94 -15.99 7.14
CA GLU A 168 25.96 -14.92 7.04
C GLU A 168 25.96 -13.99 8.29
N GLY A 169 25.26 -14.37 9.35
CA GLY A 169 25.20 -13.61 10.60
C GLY A 169 24.12 -12.51 10.64
N ALA A 170 24.32 -11.54 11.54
CA ALA A 170 23.37 -10.43 11.73
C ALA A 170 23.23 -9.60 10.45
N LEU A 171 22.03 -9.06 10.20
CA LEU A 171 21.64 -8.34 8.97
C LEU A 171 21.83 -6.82 9.07
N LEU A 172 21.74 -6.25 10.29
CA LEU A 172 21.84 -4.80 10.52
C LEU A 172 22.93 -4.47 11.54
N ASP A 173 23.72 -3.46 11.21
CA ASP A 173 24.75 -2.88 12.09
C ASP A 173 24.15 -1.90 13.13
N GLU A 174 24.98 -1.32 13.99
CA GLU A 174 24.53 -0.40 15.04
C GLU A 174 23.99 0.94 14.54
N LEU A 175 24.21 1.27 13.26
CA LEU A 175 23.67 2.44 12.57
C LEU A 175 22.38 2.13 11.80
N GLY A 176 21.96 0.85 11.76
CA GLY A 176 20.81 0.37 10.99
C GLY A 176 21.13 0.11 9.52
N GLN A 177 22.41 -0.04 9.15
CA GLN A 177 22.84 -0.31 7.79
C GLN A 177 23.04 -1.82 7.56
N ASN A 178 22.88 -2.24 6.31
CA ASN A 178 23.09 -3.63 5.90
C ASN A 178 24.53 -4.08 6.17
N THR A 179 24.70 -5.17 6.91
CA THR A 179 26.00 -5.79 7.25
C THR A 179 26.57 -6.63 6.12
N LEU A 180 25.72 -7.11 5.22
CA LEU A 180 26.06 -8.04 4.13
C LEU A 180 26.57 -7.32 2.88
N ARG A 181 26.47 -5.97 2.85
CA ARG A 181 26.81 -5.16 1.69
C ARG A 181 27.71 -3.99 2.07
N GLU A 182 28.58 -3.63 1.12
CA GLU A 182 29.46 -2.46 1.18
C GLU A 182 29.20 -1.55 -0.01
N TRP A 183 29.18 -0.24 0.22
CA TRP A 183 29.00 0.78 -0.83
C TRP A 183 29.75 2.06 -0.44
N ASP A 184 30.00 2.92 -1.43
CA ASP A 184 30.89 4.09 -1.27
C ASP A 184 30.40 5.07 -0.20
N ALA A 185 29.09 5.31 -0.13
CA ALA A 185 28.48 6.24 0.82
C ALA A 185 28.12 5.64 2.19
N LYS A 186 28.46 4.37 2.47
CA LYS A 186 28.17 3.71 3.74
C LYS A 186 28.87 4.43 4.90
N SER A 187 28.11 4.80 5.92
CA SER A 187 28.69 5.46 7.10
C SER A 187 29.55 4.47 7.88
N ARG A 188 30.73 4.88 8.31
CA ARG A 188 31.74 4.01 8.94
C ARG A 188 31.70 4.05 10.46
N SER A 189 31.05 5.05 11.06
CA SER A 189 30.97 5.19 12.51
C SER A 189 29.84 6.09 12.98
N ILE A 190 29.47 5.95 14.24
CA ILE A 190 28.56 6.86 14.95
C ILE A 190 29.07 8.31 14.91
N ALA A 191 30.38 8.52 15.05
CA ALA A 191 31.00 9.84 15.04
C ALA A 191 30.81 10.55 13.68
N GLU A 192 30.95 9.81 12.58
CA GLU A 192 30.73 10.34 11.23
C GLU A 192 29.28 10.77 11.02
N VAL A 193 28.30 9.93 11.39
CA VAL A 193 26.88 10.27 11.28
C VAL A 193 26.53 11.47 12.16
N THR A 194 27.04 11.49 13.38
CA THR A 194 26.84 12.59 14.34
C THR A 194 27.36 13.91 13.78
N ALA A 195 28.58 13.92 13.24
CA ALA A 195 29.17 15.13 12.65
C ALA A 195 28.37 15.64 11.45
N ARG A 196 27.86 14.74 10.59
CA ARG A 196 26.99 15.12 9.46
C ARG A 196 25.69 15.79 9.93
N LEU A 197 25.02 15.18 10.90
CA LEU A 197 23.76 15.72 11.44
C LEU A 197 23.96 17.09 12.10
N GLN A 198 25.03 17.26 12.87
CA GLN A 198 25.38 18.55 13.50
C GLN A 198 25.67 19.62 12.44
N ALA A 199 26.43 19.29 11.39
CA ALA A 199 26.70 20.22 10.29
C ALA A 199 25.43 20.64 9.53
N GLN A 200 24.48 19.72 9.33
CA GLN A 200 23.17 20.05 8.73
C GLN A 200 22.38 21.01 9.62
N LEU A 201 22.37 20.79 10.94
CA LEU A 201 21.71 21.69 11.88
C LEU A 201 22.31 23.10 11.86
N GLU A 202 23.65 23.21 11.81
CA GLU A 202 24.36 24.49 11.69
C GLU A 202 24.12 25.20 10.35
N ALA A 203 23.82 24.44 9.29
CA ALA A 203 23.50 24.98 7.97
C ALA A 203 22.04 25.44 7.85
N ALA A 204 21.13 24.82 8.60
CA ALA A 204 19.68 24.98 8.45
C ALA A 204 19.18 26.44 8.34
N PRO A 205 19.64 27.42 9.17
CA PRO A 205 19.15 28.80 9.07
C PRO A 205 19.50 29.52 7.77
N ARG A 206 20.45 28.99 6.98
CA ARG A 206 20.92 29.58 5.71
C ARG A 206 20.15 29.08 4.49
N HIS A 207 19.24 28.12 4.66
CA HIS A 207 18.47 27.54 3.56
C HIS A 207 17.13 28.26 3.36
N HIS A 208 16.95 28.79 2.15
CA HIS A 208 15.78 29.53 1.73
C HIS A 208 15.26 28.97 0.41
N LEU A 209 13.98 29.24 0.10
CA LEU A 209 13.45 28.97 -1.23
C LEU A 209 14.20 29.81 -2.28
N PRO A 210 14.22 29.35 -3.55
CA PRO A 210 14.81 30.13 -4.65
C PRO A 210 14.23 31.54 -4.77
N ALA A 211 15.01 32.48 -5.31
CA ALA A 211 14.54 33.84 -5.56
C ALA A 211 13.37 33.85 -6.57
N GLY A 212 12.41 34.78 -6.38
CA GLY A 212 11.19 34.89 -7.20
C GLY A 212 10.06 33.95 -6.76
N TYR A 213 10.23 33.27 -5.62
CA TYR A 213 9.18 32.52 -4.94
C TYR A 213 8.60 33.37 -3.81
N SER A 214 7.28 33.36 -3.67
CA SER A 214 6.57 33.95 -2.54
C SER A 214 6.96 33.23 -1.25
N ARG A 215 6.52 33.73 -0.09
CA ARG A 215 6.72 33.02 1.18
C ARG A 215 6.09 31.62 1.20
N TRP A 216 5.11 31.37 0.33
CA TRP A 216 4.45 30.08 0.16
C TRP A 216 5.05 29.25 -0.96
N GLY A 217 6.09 29.72 -1.65
CA GLY A 217 6.70 29.00 -2.77
C GLY A 217 5.95 29.10 -4.10
N GLY A 218 5.05 30.08 -4.24
CA GLY A 218 4.39 30.43 -5.51
C GLY A 218 5.24 31.38 -6.35
N TRP A 219 5.02 31.42 -7.66
CA TRP A 219 5.83 32.22 -8.59
C TRP A 219 5.41 33.70 -8.62
N GLU A 220 6.27 34.60 -8.11
CA GLU A 220 5.92 36.01 -7.86
C GLU A 220 5.67 36.85 -9.13
N ALA A 221 6.08 36.37 -10.31
CA ALA A 221 5.93 37.13 -11.56
C ALA A 221 4.47 37.27 -12.02
N ILE A 222 3.57 36.43 -11.49
CA ILE A 222 2.14 36.46 -11.80
C ILE A 222 1.37 36.56 -10.49
N ARG A 223 0.30 37.36 -10.48
CA ARG A 223 -0.58 37.49 -9.32
C ARG A 223 -2.05 37.56 -9.75
N TRP A 224 -2.86 36.68 -9.17
CA TRP A 224 -4.31 36.68 -9.22
C TRP A 224 -4.88 37.13 -7.87
N GLU A 225 -6.19 37.01 -7.68
CA GLU A 225 -6.84 37.30 -6.40
C GLU A 225 -6.28 36.43 -5.28
N ALA A 226 -5.85 37.09 -4.20
CA ALA A 226 -5.38 36.51 -2.96
C ALA A 226 -6.57 36.21 -2.05
N THR A 227 -6.81 34.94 -1.74
CA THR A 227 -7.96 34.52 -0.92
C THR A 227 -7.58 34.21 0.53
N GLY A 228 -6.29 34.20 0.85
CA GLY A 228 -5.77 33.73 2.13
C GLY A 228 -5.61 32.21 2.24
N TYR A 229 -6.05 31.45 1.23
CA TYR A 229 -5.93 29.99 1.18
C TYR A 229 -5.47 29.50 -0.20
N PHE A 230 -4.94 28.28 -0.24
CA PHE A 230 -4.65 27.61 -1.51
C PHE A 230 -5.94 27.30 -2.27
N ARG A 231 -5.92 27.48 -3.60
CA ARG A 231 -7.07 27.20 -4.46
C ARG A 231 -6.66 26.71 -5.83
N VAL A 232 -7.61 26.17 -6.58
CA VAL A 232 -7.44 25.82 -7.99
C VAL A 232 -7.74 27.03 -8.89
N HIS A 233 -7.07 27.12 -10.04
CA HIS A 233 -7.33 28.13 -11.06
C HIS A 233 -7.04 27.58 -12.46
N HIS A 234 -7.96 27.76 -13.40
CA HIS A 234 -7.71 27.49 -14.81
C HIS A 234 -7.54 28.81 -15.57
N ASP A 235 -6.37 29.05 -16.15
CA ASP A 235 -6.03 30.33 -16.82
C ASP A 235 -6.54 30.45 -18.26
N GLY A 236 -7.37 29.48 -18.69
CA GLY A 236 -7.85 29.32 -20.07
C GLY A 236 -6.97 28.40 -20.92
N LYS A 237 -5.79 28.00 -20.45
CA LYS A 237 -4.89 27.05 -21.12
C LYS A 237 -4.52 25.85 -20.26
N ARG A 238 -4.33 26.05 -18.95
CA ARG A 238 -3.95 24.98 -18.01
C ARG A 238 -4.44 25.27 -16.60
N TRP A 239 -4.45 24.22 -15.80
CA TRP A 239 -4.68 24.29 -14.38
C TRP A 239 -3.43 24.73 -13.62
N TRP A 240 -3.67 25.49 -12.55
CA TRP A 240 -2.70 25.91 -11.55
C TRP A 240 -3.30 25.69 -10.16
N LEU A 241 -2.45 25.38 -9.17
CA LEU A 241 -2.76 25.79 -7.81
C LEU A 241 -2.40 27.28 -7.68
N VAL A 242 -3.00 27.97 -6.72
CA VAL A 242 -2.70 29.36 -6.39
C VAL A 242 -2.46 29.43 -4.90
N ASP A 243 -1.39 30.09 -4.50
CA ASP A 243 -1.04 30.26 -3.09
C ASP A 243 -1.95 31.31 -2.40
N PRO A 244 -1.91 31.40 -1.06
CA PRO A 244 -2.71 32.37 -0.31
C PRO A 244 -2.57 33.84 -0.72
N GLU A 245 -1.46 34.21 -1.37
CA GLU A 245 -1.14 35.58 -1.79
C GLU A 245 -1.49 35.87 -3.26
N GLY A 246 -2.01 34.86 -3.96
CA GLY A 246 -2.50 34.94 -5.32
C GLY A 246 -1.48 34.51 -6.38
N HIS A 247 -0.33 33.95 -6.00
CA HIS A 247 0.70 33.55 -6.97
C HIS A 247 0.47 32.12 -7.48
N PRO A 248 0.70 31.84 -8.78
CA PRO A 248 0.64 30.47 -9.28
C PRO A 248 1.59 29.57 -8.50
N PHE A 249 1.08 28.42 -8.09
CA PHE A 249 1.77 27.48 -7.24
C PHE A 249 1.89 26.13 -7.94
N TRP A 250 3.10 25.57 -7.93
CA TRP A 250 3.36 24.20 -8.32
C TRP A 250 3.80 23.44 -7.08
N SER A 251 2.96 22.51 -6.62
CA SER A 251 3.25 21.68 -5.45
C SER A 251 4.37 20.69 -5.79
N ALA A 252 5.56 20.95 -5.29
CA ALA A 252 6.69 20.01 -5.33
C ALA A 252 7.07 19.69 -3.88
N GLY A 253 6.84 18.44 -3.49
CA GLY A 253 7.12 17.98 -2.13
C GLY A 253 7.58 16.53 -2.08
N ILE A 254 8.14 16.17 -0.93
CA ILE A 254 8.50 14.80 -0.58
C ILE A 254 7.44 14.29 0.41
N ASP A 255 6.90 13.11 0.15
CA ASP A 255 6.05 12.40 1.12
C ASP A 255 6.90 11.85 2.27
N CYS A 256 6.28 11.51 3.40
CA CYS A 256 6.96 10.90 4.54
C CYS A 256 8.12 11.76 5.10
N VAL A 257 7.95 13.09 5.17
CA VAL A 257 8.88 13.96 5.91
C VAL A 257 8.63 13.75 7.41
N ARG A 258 9.21 12.68 7.92
CA ARG A 258 9.14 12.20 9.30
C ARG A 258 10.32 11.27 9.57
N VAL A 259 10.42 10.79 10.81
CA VAL A 259 11.40 9.78 11.19
C VAL A 259 10.69 8.44 11.19
N ASP A 260 10.52 7.83 10.00
CA ASP A 260 9.69 6.63 9.76
C ASP A 260 10.46 5.40 9.23
N THR A 261 11.76 5.32 9.50
CA THR A 261 12.55 4.11 9.20
C THR A 261 12.40 3.06 10.31
N GLU A 262 11.17 2.80 10.77
CA GLU A 262 10.88 1.70 11.67
C GLU A 262 11.10 0.35 10.98
N ALA A 263 11.96 -0.49 11.55
CA ALA A 263 12.18 -1.86 11.12
C ALA A 263 11.43 -2.82 12.05
N ASN A 264 10.63 -3.72 11.45
CA ASN A 264 9.94 -4.77 12.20
C ASN A 264 10.94 -5.87 12.57
N ILE A 265 11.24 -5.97 13.86
CA ILE A 265 12.23 -6.92 14.39
C ILE A 265 11.61 -8.13 15.10
N SER A 266 10.29 -8.31 14.98
CA SER A 266 9.60 -9.45 15.58
C SER A 266 10.08 -10.76 14.96
N GLY A 267 10.72 -11.62 15.76
CA GLY A 267 11.36 -12.85 15.30
C GLY A 267 12.71 -12.65 14.62
N LEU A 268 13.28 -11.44 14.69
CA LEU A 268 14.55 -11.06 14.06
C LEU A 268 15.52 -10.38 15.04
N GLN A 269 15.26 -10.42 16.35
CA GLN A 269 16.13 -9.76 17.33
C GLN A 269 17.57 -10.28 17.30
N ASN A 270 17.76 -11.58 17.02
CA ASN A 270 19.08 -12.20 16.85
C ASN A 270 19.77 -11.83 15.53
N ALA A 271 19.06 -11.14 14.62
CA ALA A 271 19.59 -10.66 13.35
C ALA A 271 20.15 -9.24 13.43
N LEU A 272 20.29 -8.66 14.63
CA LEU A 272 20.77 -7.29 14.86
C LEU A 272 22.09 -7.34 15.63
N THR A 273 23.09 -6.55 15.24
CA THR A 273 24.34 -6.45 16.02
C THR A 273 24.17 -5.61 17.28
N TRP A 274 23.19 -4.70 17.29
CA TRP A 274 22.92 -3.79 18.39
C TRP A 274 21.42 -3.63 18.62
N LEU A 275 20.98 -3.89 19.84
CA LEU A 275 19.63 -3.65 20.33
C LEU A 275 19.73 -3.11 21.77
N PRO A 276 19.44 -1.82 22.03
CA PRO A 276 19.59 -1.25 23.35
C PRO A 276 18.46 -1.70 24.30
N ASP A 277 18.62 -1.42 25.60
CA ASP A 277 17.55 -1.60 26.58
C ASP A 277 16.33 -0.72 26.23
N PRO A 278 15.13 -1.30 26.04
CA PRO A 278 13.90 -0.55 25.78
C PRO A 278 13.52 0.46 26.86
N GLY A 279 14.01 0.31 28.10
CA GLY A 279 13.79 1.25 29.20
C GLY A 279 14.82 2.38 29.31
N GLY A 280 15.85 2.39 28.45
CA GLY A 280 16.98 3.32 28.54
C GLY A 280 16.82 4.61 27.74
N GLU A 281 17.94 5.29 27.47
CA GLU A 281 18.02 6.52 26.67
C GLU A 281 17.37 6.38 25.29
N PHE A 282 17.44 5.19 24.70
CA PHE A 282 16.90 4.86 23.39
C PHE A 282 15.44 4.39 23.42
N ALA A 283 14.72 4.48 24.56
CA ALA A 283 13.30 4.14 24.61
C ALA A 283 12.45 4.71 23.44
N PRO A 284 12.68 5.96 22.95
CA PRO A 284 11.91 6.51 21.82
C PRO A 284 12.09 5.81 20.46
N ILE A 285 13.09 4.93 20.30
CA ILE A 285 13.30 4.21 19.03
C ILE A 285 12.42 2.97 18.91
N PHE A 286 11.80 2.54 20.01
CA PHE A 286 10.94 1.37 20.06
C PHE A 286 9.49 1.77 19.89
N SER A 287 8.76 1.00 19.08
CA SER A 287 7.31 1.13 18.94
C SER A 287 6.69 -0.24 18.68
N THR A 288 5.36 -0.30 18.74
CA THR A 288 4.60 -1.49 18.35
C THR A 288 3.60 -1.09 17.29
N HIS A 289 3.60 -1.81 16.17
CA HIS A 289 2.65 -1.61 15.09
C HIS A 289 1.96 -2.94 14.78
N GLN A 290 0.63 -2.99 14.89
CA GLN A 290 -0.18 -4.21 14.71
C GLN A 290 0.35 -5.41 15.53
N GLY A 291 0.80 -5.15 16.76
CA GLY A 291 1.37 -6.16 17.66
C GLY A 291 2.81 -6.58 17.35
N ALA A 292 3.44 -6.05 16.30
CA ALA A 292 4.84 -6.32 15.97
C ALA A 292 5.77 -5.24 16.55
N LEU A 293 6.81 -5.69 17.26
CA LEU A 293 7.89 -4.86 17.77
C LEU A 293 8.70 -4.23 16.62
N GLN A 294 8.91 -2.92 16.72
CA GLN A 294 9.68 -2.13 15.77
C GLN A 294 10.89 -1.48 16.46
N VAL A 295 11.93 -1.18 15.68
CA VAL A 295 13.08 -0.36 16.07
C VAL A 295 13.39 0.67 14.98
N ASN A 296 13.69 1.91 15.35
CA ASN A 296 13.99 2.99 14.41
C ASN A 296 15.44 3.50 14.56
N TYR A 297 16.35 3.01 13.71
CA TYR A 297 17.78 3.39 13.78
C TYR A 297 18.04 4.83 13.34
N LEU A 298 17.19 5.44 12.50
CA LEU A 298 17.28 6.87 12.22
C LEU A 298 17.05 7.69 13.49
N ALA A 299 16.03 7.35 14.28
CA ALA A 299 15.82 7.96 15.59
C ALA A 299 17.01 7.73 16.52
N ALA A 300 17.59 6.52 16.54
CA ALA A 300 18.80 6.24 17.34
C ALA A 300 19.98 7.14 16.95
N ASN A 301 20.21 7.34 15.65
CA ASN A 301 21.27 8.20 15.14
C ASN A 301 21.04 9.68 15.49
N LEU A 302 19.79 10.14 15.45
CA LEU A 302 19.42 11.49 15.89
C LEU A 302 19.59 11.68 17.41
N ILE A 303 19.23 10.67 18.22
CA ILE A 303 19.45 10.66 19.68
C ILE A 303 20.95 10.72 19.99
N ARG A 304 21.79 9.95 19.30
CA ARG A 304 23.25 10.00 19.47
C ARG A 304 23.82 11.40 19.18
N ALA A 305 23.28 12.10 18.18
CA ALA A 305 23.78 13.40 17.77
C ALA A 305 23.29 14.57 18.66
N PHE A 306 22.07 14.47 19.20
CA PHE A 306 21.37 15.61 19.80
C PHE A 306 20.79 15.33 21.21
N GLY A 307 20.92 14.11 21.70
CA GLY A 307 20.33 13.66 22.96
C GLY A 307 18.83 13.33 22.85
N SER A 308 18.35 12.50 23.79
CA SER A 308 16.98 11.96 23.81
C SER A 308 15.85 12.99 23.92
N HIS A 309 16.16 14.22 24.36
CA HIS A 309 15.16 15.28 24.58
C HIS A 309 15.04 16.27 23.41
N SER A 310 16.12 16.51 22.66
CA SER A 310 16.17 17.60 21.66
C SER A 310 16.20 17.11 20.21
N TRP A 311 16.35 15.79 20.00
CA TRP A 311 16.53 15.23 18.67
C TRP A 311 15.36 15.50 17.71
N LYS A 312 14.10 15.48 18.19
CA LYS A 312 12.92 15.74 17.34
C LYS A 312 12.88 17.16 16.81
N GLU A 313 13.14 18.13 17.69
CA GLU A 313 13.17 19.56 17.32
C GLU A 313 14.31 19.84 16.33
N ASN A 314 15.49 19.29 16.58
CA ASN A 314 16.64 19.45 15.69
C ASN A 314 16.42 18.75 14.34
N TRP A 315 15.82 17.56 14.34
CA TRP A 315 15.40 16.89 13.11
C TRP A 315 14.43 17.75 12.30
N ALA A 316 13.38 18.32 12.93
CA ALA A 316 12.40 19.15 12.23
C ALA A 316 13.05 20.37 11.56
N LYS A 317 13.99 21.03 12.26
CA LYS A 317 14.78 22.14 11.69
C LYS A 317 15.60 21.70 10.48
N ILE A 318 16.30 20.57 10.59
CA ILE A 318 17.10 20.00 9.49
C ILE A 318 16.19 19.66 8.30
N ALA A 319 15.12 18.91 8.52
CA ALA A 319 14.24 18.41 7.47
C ALA A 319 13.62 19.56 6.65
N LEU A 320 13.04 20.57 7.31
CA LEU A 320 12.44 21.72 6.62
C LEU A 320 13.49 22.56 5.88
N ALA A 321 14.69 22.71 6.44
CA ALA A 321 15.76 23.44 5.79
C ALA A 321 16.33 22.71 4.57
N GLU A 322 16.49 21.38 4.64
CA GLU A 322 16.95 20.56 3.52
C GLU A 322 15.95 20.55 2.36
N LEU A 323 14.64 20.51 2.64
CA LEU A 323 13.61 20.66 1.61
C LEU A 323 13.78 21.99 0.84
N ARG A 324 13.98 23.10 1.55
CA ARG A 324 14.23 24.41 0.93
C ARG A 324 15.53 24.42 0.13
N ARG A 325 16.60 23.84 0.68
CA ARG A 325 17.92 23.77 0.03
C ARG A 325 17.86 23.09 -1.34
N ILE A 326 17.06 22.05 -1.48
CA ILE A 326 16.89 21.31 -2.75
C ILE A 326 15.71 21.82 -3.60
N GLY A 327 15.02 22.87 -3.17
CA GLY A 327 14.00 23.58 -3.94
C GLY A 327 12.57 23.03 -3.81
N PHE A 328 12.30 22.12 -2.88
CA PHE A 328 10.93 21.71 -2.57
C PHE A 328 10.22 22.79 -1.74
N ASN A 329 8.97 23.06 -2.10
CA ASN A 329 8.12 24.07 -1.44
C ASN A 329 7.00 23.46 -0.62
N THR A 330 6.80 22.14 -0.68
CA THR A 330 5.69 21.44 -0.03
C THR A 330 6.20 20.31 0.86
N VAL A 331 5.65 20.21 2.07
CA VAL A 331 5.74 19.00 2.89
C VAL A 331 4.63 18.05 2.44
N GLY A 332 5.02 16.92 1.83
CA GLY A 332 4.12 15.98 1.19
C GLY A 332 3.31 15.13 2.17
N ASN A 333 2.55 14.19 1.62
CA ASN A 333 1.64 13.34 2.37
C ASN A 333 2.37 12.45 3.38
N TRP A 334 1.65 11.97 4.40
CA TRP A 334 2.17 11.16 5.52
C TRP A 334 3.31 11.75 6.35
N SER A 335 3.69 13.00 6.11
CA SER A 335 4.70 13.71 6.88
C SER A 335 4.22 14.04 8.31
N ASP A 336 5.16 14.40 9.19
CA ASP A 336 4.85 15.02 10.48
C ASP A 336 4.37 16.47 10.26
N TRP A 337 3.18 16.60 9.66
CA TRP A 337 2.60 17.88 9.24
C TRP A 337 2.52 18.98 10.31
N PRO A 338 2.43 18.70 11.63
CA PRO A 338 2.50 19.75 12.65
C PRO A 338 3.78 20.58 12.57
N ILE A 339 4.93 20.00 12.17
CA ILE A 339 6.18 20.78 12.01
C ILE A 339 6.06 21.77 10.84
N ALA A 340 5.34 21.39 9.78
CA ALA A 340 5.12 22.23 8.61
C ALA A 340 4.14 23.37 8.92
N SER A 341 3.05 23.04 9.64
CA SER A 341 2.08 24.02 10.14
C SER A 341 2.74 25.06 11.04
N GLN A 342 3.49 24.62 12.06
CA GLN A 342 4.24 25.51 12.97
C GLN A 342 5.30 26.34 12.22
N GLY A 343 5.96 25.73 11.24
CA GLY A 343 6.95 26.39 10.38
C GLY A 343 6.36 27.23 9.26
N GLN A 344 5.02 27.34 9.16
CA GLN A 344 4.29 28.02 8.08
C GLN A 344 4.81 27.66 6.69
N THR A 345 5.10 26.36 6.50
CA THR A 345 5.56 25.78 5.25
C THR A 345 4.39 25.05 4.59
N PRO A 346 4.12 25.26 3.29
CA PRO A 346 3.00 24.61 2.62
C PRO A 346 2.98 23.09 2.83
N TYR A 347 1.82 22.53 3.14
CA TYR A 347 1.72 21.10 3.43
C TYR A 347 0.38 20.49 3.04
N VAL A 348 0.40 19.18 2.85
CA VAL A 348 -0.79 18.33 2.71
C VAL A 348 -0.80 17.31 3.84
N ARG A 349 -1.96 16.74 4.16
CA ARG A 349 -2.03 15.63 5.13
C ARG A 349 -3.08 14.59 4.75
N PRO A 350 -2.90 13.32 5.15
CA PRO A 350 -3.92 12.31 4.98
C PRO A 350 -4.96 12.45 6.09
N LEU A 351 -6.21 12.14 5.77
CA LEU A 351 -7.24 11.87 6.76
C LEU A 351 -7.17 10.41 7.20
N ALA A 352 -7.38 10.18 8.49
CA ALA A 352 -7.51 8.82 9.02
C ALA A 352 -8.86 8.22 8.56
N PRO A 353 -8.93 6.91 8.28
CA PRO A 353 -10.15 6.23 7.84
C PRO A 353 -11.14 6.04 9.01
N LEU A 354 -11.62 7.13 9.62
CA LEU A 354 -12.54 7.14 10.77
C LEU A 354 -13.98 6.73 10.39
N TYR A 355 -14.10 5.73 9.52
CA TYR A 355 -15.32 5.05 9.11
C TYR A 355 -15.28 3.54 9.37
N GLU A 356 -14.27 3.06 10.11
CA GLU A 356 -14.09 1.66 10.53
C GLU A 356 -15.23 1.11 11.42
N SER A 357 -16.09 1.97 11.97
CA SER A 357 -17.30 1.52 12.68
C SER A 357 -18.36 0.93 11.75
N LEU A 358 -18.27 1.19 10.44
CA LEU A 358 -19.12 0.57 9.44
C LEU A 358 -18.58 -0.81 9.06
N PRO A 359 -19.44 -1.81 8.83
CA PRO A 359 -19.00 -3.08 8.29
C PRO A 359 -18.42 -2.87 6.88
N CYS A 360 -17.28 -3.50 6.59
CA CYS A 360 -16.74 -3.54 5.23
C CYS A 360 -17.45 -4.61 4.40
N VAL A 361 -17.87 -4.24 3.18
CA VAL A 361 -18.57 -5.14 2.26
C VAL A 361 -17.61 -5.87 1.32
N PHE A 362 -16.45 -5.28 1.03
CA PHE A 362 -15.38 -5.91 0.26
C PHE A 362 -14.04 -5.24 0.58
N ARG A 363 -13.08 -6.02 1.08
CA ARG A 363 -11.80 -5.50 1.59
C ARG A 363 -12.02 -4.33 2.56
N ASP A 364 -11.55 -3.13 2.22
CA ASP A 364 -11.71 -1.89 2.99
C ASP A 364 -12.85 -0.98 2.49
N PHE A 365 -13.73 -1.46 1.61
CA PHE A 365 -14.90 -0.69 1.16
C PHE A 365 -16.02 -0.78 2.22
N PRO A 366 -16.46 0.34 2.83
CA PRO A 366 -17.50 0.33 3.86
C PRO A 366 -18.91 0.14 3.29
N ASP A 367 -19.85 -0.39 4.07
CA ASP A 367 -21.27 -0.42 3.72
C ASP A 367 -21.85 1.01 3.74
N VAL A 368 -21.76 1.71 2.61
CA VAL A 368 -22.26 3.09 2.46
C VAL A 368 -23.79 3.20 2.54
N PHE A 369 -24.51 2.08 2.48
CA PHE A 369 -25.97 2.06 2.65
C PHE A 369 -26.40 1.80 4.10
N HIS A 370 -25.44 1.60 5.00
CA HIS A 370 -25.70 1.52 6.42
C HIS A 370 -26.36 2.83 6.92
N PRO A 371 -27.39 2.76 7.79
CA PRO A 371 -28.10 3.95 8.28
C PRO A 371 -27.18 4.96 8.97
N ASP A 372 -26.09 4.50 9.58
CA ASP A 372 -25.14 5.36 10.30
C ASP A 372 -24.11 6.06 9.39
N PHE A 373 -24.11 5.80 8.07
CA PHE A 373 -23.10 6.34 7.16
C PHE A 373 -22.97 7.88 7.25
N GLU A 374 -24.08 8.60 7.39
CA GLU A 374 -24.06 10.07 7.48
C GLU A 374 -23.45 10.58 8.80
N ALA A 375 -23.72 9.88 9.90
CA ALA A 375 -23.14 10.20 11.21
C ALA A 375 -21.63 9.92 11.21
N VAL A 376 -21.23 8.78 10.62
CA VAL A 376 -19.83 8.40 10.44
C VAL A 376 -19.09 9.37 9.54
N ALA A 377 -19.67 9.78 8.41
CA ALA A 377 -19.08 10.79 7.53
C ALA A 377 -18.85 12.13 8.26
N SER A 378 -19.80 12.52 9.12
CA SER A 378 -19.68 13.73 9.93
C SER A 378 -18.56 13.61 10.97
N HIS A 379 -18.44 12.46 11.66
CA HIS A 379 -17.33 12.18 12.57
C HIS A 379 -15.98 12.18 11.85
N TYR A 380 -15.90 11.55 10.67
CA TYR A 380 -14.74 11.53 9.81
C TYR A 380 -14.28 12.94 9.41
N ALA A 381 -15.17 13.91 9.25
CA ALA A 381 -14.80 15.27 8.88
C ALA A 381 -14.19 16.07 10.05
N GLU A 382 -14.45 15.70 11.31
CA GLU A 382 -14.04 16.47 12.49
C GLU A 382 -12.52 16.63 12.65
N GLN A 383 -11.74 15.69 12.12
CA GLN A 383 -10.28 15.77 12.08
C GLN A 383 -9.77 17.02 11.34
N LEU A 384 -10.54 17.60 10.42
CA LEU A 384 -10.16 18.85 9.73
C LEU A 384 -10.20 20.09 10.62
N ARG A 385 -10.92 20.04 11.75
CA ARG A 385 -11.14 21.21 12.62
C ARG A 385 -9.84 21.81 13.14
N GLU A 386 -8.80 21.01 13.34
CA GLU A 386 -7.51 21.46 13.88
C GLU A 386 -6.67 22.28 12.88
N THR A 387 -6.92 22.15 11.58
CA THR A 387 -6.18 22.85 10.51
C THR A 387 -7.05 23.79 9.67
N ARG A 388 -8.34 23.93 10.02
CA ARG A 388 -9.35 24.66 9.22
C ARG A 388 -8.96 26.10 8.86
N ASP A 389 -8.24 26.76 9.77
CA ASP A 389 -7.91 28.17 9.66
C ASP A 389 -6.40 28.39 9.39
N ASP A 390 -5.65 27.32 9.05
CA ASP A 390 -4.20 27.38 8.79
C ASP A 390 -3.91 27.68 7.30
N PRO A 391 -3.41 28.89 6.94
CA PRO A 391 -3.15 29.24 5.55
C PRO A 391 -2.00 28.46 4.90
N ALA A 392 -1.17 27.78 5.69
CA ALA A 392 -0.11 26.90 5.16
C ALA A 392 -0.67 25.55 4.67
N PHE A 393 -1.89 25.20 5.05
CA PHE A 393 -2.50 23.95 4.65
C PHE A 393 -3.00 24.05 3.20
N ILE A 394 -2.49 23.19 2.31
CA ILE A 394 -2.95 23.16 0.92
C ILE A 394 -4.28 22.42 0.83
N GLY A 395 -4.38 21.29 1.52
CA GLY A 395 -5.52 20.40 1.42
C GLY A 395 -5.26 19.01 1.98
N TYR A 396 -6.31 18.21 2.04
CA TYR A 396 -6.29 16.86 2.59
C TYR A 396 -6.51 15.80 1.51
N PHE A 397 -5.85 14.66 1.65
CA PHE A 397 -6.27 13.44 0.97
C PHE A 397 -7.27 12.69 1.85
N MET A 398 -8.40 12.29 1.27
CA MET A 398 -9.43 11.58 2.03
C MET A 398 -8.98 10.16 2.43
N MET A 399 -8.14 9.55 1.60
CA MET A 399 -7.58 8.21 1.81
C MET A 399 -6.36 8.02 0.90
N ASN A 400 -5.77 6.84 0.91
CA ASN A 400 -4.70 6.46 0.02
C ASN A 400 -4.93 5.05 -0.53
N GLU A 401 -4.86 4.88 -1.85
CA GLU A 401 -4.84 3.59 -2.53
C GLU A 401 -5.78 2.55 -1.89
N PRO A 402 -7.10 2.81 -1.89
CA PRO A 402 -8.03 1.89 -1.23
C PRO A 402 -7.83 0.47 -1.73
N THR A 403 -7.82 -0.50 -0.83
CA THR A 403 -7.38 -1.86 -1.14
C THR A 403 -8.30 -2.58 -2.13
N TRP A 404 -9.58 -2.20 -2.19
CA TRP A 404 -10.51 -2.62 -3.26
C TRP A 404 -10.08 -2.17 -4.65
N GLY A 405 -9.28 -1.10 -4.77
CA GLY A 405 -8.73 -0.65 -6.04
C GLY A 405 -7.76 -1.66 -6.67
N PHE A 406 -7.04 -2.43 -5.86
CA PHE A 406 -6.10 -3.47 -6.33
C PHE A 406 -6.78 -4.80 -6.73
N ALA A 407 -8.11 -4.87 -6.67
CA ALA A 407 -8.86 -6.05 -7.07
C ALA A 407 -9.18 -6.03 -8.58
N SER A 408 -9.25 -7.20 -9.21
CA SER A 408 -9.85 -7.33 -10.54
C SER A 408 -11.37 -7.16 -10.49
N GLN A 409 -11.97 -7.47 -9.34
CA GLN A 409 -13.41 -7.37 -9.07
C GLN A 409 -13.81 -5.93 -8.70
N SER A 410 -14.98 -5.51 -9.14
CA SER A 410 -15.62 -4.30 -8.59
C SER A 410 -16.07 -4.52 -7.14
N PRO A 411 -16.24 -3.47 -6.31
CA PRO A 411 -16.73 -3.59 -4.94
C PRO A 411 -18.03 -4.40 -4.81
N ALA A 412 -18.99 -4.23 -5.72
CA ALA A 412 -20.24 -5.00 -5.69
C ALA A 412 -20.03 -6.48 -6.03
N GLU A 413 -19.15 -6.78 -6.98
CA GLU A 413 -18.78 -8.17 -7.31
C GLU A 413 -18.06 -8.83 -6.14
N GLY A 414 -17.06 -8.17 -5.56
CA GLY A 414 -16.34 -8.65 -4.39
C GLY A 414 -17.28 -8.84 -3.19
N MET A 415 -18.20 -7.89 -2.96
CA MET A 415 -19.22 -7.99 -1.92
C MET A 415 -20.10 -9.22 -2.07
N LEU A 416 -20.51 -9.54 -3.29
CA LEU A 416 -21.46 -10.64 -3.51
C LEU A 416 -20.87 -11.98 -3.01
N PHE A 417 -19.58 -12.22 -3.24
CA PHE A 417 -18.90 -13.44 -2.79
C PHE A 417 -18.50 -13.43 -1.31
N ASN A 418 -18.24 -12.25 -0.72
CA ASN A 418 -17.60 -12.14 0.59
C ASN A 418 -18.54 -11.69 1.71
N THR A 419 -19.70 -11.15 1.38
CA THR A 419 -20.64 -10.55 2.34
C THR A 419 -22.02 -11.20 2.18
N PRO A 420 -22.42 -12.12 3.07
CA PRO A 420 -23.66 -12.88 2.95
C PRO A 420 -24.91 -12.06 3.27
N SER A 421 -24.80 -10.97 4.04
CA SER A 421 -25.92 -10.09 4.37
C SER A 421 -25.42 -8.67 4.66
N GLY A 422 -26.29 -7.67 4.53
CA GLY A 422 -25.90 -6.27 4.78
C GLY A 422 -26.86 -5.28 4.12
N HIS A 423 -26.65 -3.99 4.36
CA HIS A 423 -27.47 -2.94 3.73
C HIS A 423 -27.12 -2.81 2.25
N ALA A 424 -25.85 -2.91 1.89
CA ALA A 424 -25.41 -2.91 0.50
C ALA A 424 -25.97 -4.10 -0.31
N ARG A 425 -26.10 -5.29 0.30
CA ARG A 425 -26.73 -6.47 -0.34
C ARG A 425 -28.21 -6.21 -0.67
N ARG A 426 -28.96 -5.65 0.28
CA ARG A 426 -30.36 -5.26 0.06
C ARG A 426 -30.49 -4.16 -0.99
N ALA A 427 -29.62 -3.15 -0.94
CA ALA A 427 -29.58 -2.07 -1.90
C ALA A 427 -29.26 -2.57 -3.33
N LEU A 428 -28.39 -3.56 -3.49
CA LEU A 428 -28.13 -4.22 -4.77
C LEU A 428 -29.39 -4.92 -5.30
N ALA A 429 -30.09 -5.68 -4.45
CA ALA A 429 -31.33 -6.34 -4.84
C ALA A 429 -32.41 -5.32 -5.27
N ASP A 430 -32.53 -4.19 -4.56
CA ASP A 430 -33.47 -3.12 -4.90
C ASP A 430 -33.10 -2.42 -6.21
N PHE A 431 -31.81 -2.12 -6.41
CA PHE A 431 -31.28 -1.55 -7.67
C PHE A 431 -31.65 -2.43 -8.87
N LEU A 432 -31.43 -3.75 -8.77
CA LEU A 432 -31.76 -4.69 -9.84
C LEU A 432 -33.26 -4.91 -9.99
N ARG A 433 -34.03 -4.84 -8.90
CA ARG A 433 -35.50 -4.91 -8.96
C ARG A 433 -36.10 -3.74 -9.72
N GLN A 434 -35.58 -2.54 -9.52
CA GLN A 434 -36.00 -1.36 -10.28
C GLN A 434 -35.67 -1.51 -11.78
N ARG A 435 -34.54 -2.14 -12.12
CA ARG A 435 -34.10 -2.35 -13.50
C ARG A 435 -34.90 -3.44 -14.24
N TYR A 436 -35.14 -4.58 -13.60
CA TYR A 436 -35.68 -5.77 -14.25
C TYR A 436 -37.12 -6.14 -13.87
N GLY A 437 -37.64 -5.60 -12.76
CA GLY A 437 -39.02 -5.81 -12.31
C GLY A 437 -39.31 -7.19 -11.70
N SER A 438 -38.82 -8.29 -12.28
CA SER A 438 -39.10 -9.66 -11.82
C SER A 438 -37.86 -10.56 -11.81
N ASP A 439 -37.87 -11.60 -10.95
CA ASP A 439 -36.79 -12.61 -10.89
C ASP A 439 -36.59 -13.30 -12.24
N SER A 440 -37.67 -13.60 -12.97
CA SER A 440 -37.59 -14.24 -14.28
C SER A 440 -36.85 -13.38 -15.30
N THR A 441 -37.08 -12.07 -15.29
CA THR A 441 -36.41 -11.13 -16.19
C THR A 441 -34.95 -10.97 -15.83
N LEU A 442 -34.63 -10.84 -14.53
CA LEU A 442 -33.26 -10.79 -14.03
C LEU A 442 -32.49 -12.07 -14.40
N ALA A 443 -33.04 -13.24 -14.10
CA ALA A 443 -32.42 -14.54 -14.40
C ALA A 443 -32.15 -14.71 -15.90
N SER A 444 -33.08 -14.24 -16.75
CA SER A 444 -32.90 -14.25 -18.21
C SER A 444 -31.79 -13.30 -18.65
N ALA A 445 -31.74 -12.08 -18.10
CA ALA A 445 -30.74 -11.07 -18.45
C ALA A 445 -29.33 -11.49 -18.02
N TRP A 446 -29.20 -12.01 -16.80
CA TRP A 446 -27.93 -12.50 -16.27
C TRP A 446 -27.54 -13.88 -16.79
N LYS A 447 -28.46 -14.60 -17.44
CA LYS A 447 -28.25 -16.00 -17.88
C LYS A 447 -27.83 -16.90 -16.71
N LEU A 448 -28.39 -16.63 -15.53
CA LEU A 448 -28.05 -17.30 -14.27
C LEU A 448 -29.33 -17.58 -13.47
N PRO A 449 -29.37 -18.68 -12.69
CA PRO A 449 -30.47 -18.95 -11.78
C PRO A 449 -30.38 -18.05 -10.55
N VAL A 450 -30.74 -16.77 -10.70
CA VAL A 450 -30.67 -15.73 -9.66
C VAL A 450 -32.06 -15.22 -9.30
N SER A 451 -32.24 -14.80 -8.05
CA SER A 451 -33.41 -14.08 -7.56
C SER A 451 -32.99 -12.85 -6.75
N PHE A 452 -33.89 -11.88 -6.60
CA PHE A 452 -33.63 -10.73 -5.73
C PHE A 452 -33.40 -11.16 -4.27
N ALA A 453 -34.01 -12.25 -3.81
CA ALA A 453 -33.78 -12.79 -2.48
C ALA A 453 -32.34 -13.29 -2.31
N ALA A 454 -31.82 -14.05 -3.28
CA ALA A 454 -30.43 -14.54 -3.27
C ALA A 454 -29.41 -13.39 -3.34
N LEU A 455 -29.76 -12.28 -4.01
CA LEU A 455 -28.94 -11.06 -4.02
C LEU A 455 -28.97 -10.32 -2.69
N ALA A 456 -30.12 -10.29 -2.01
CA ALA A 456 -30.28 -9.57 -0.75
C ALA A 456 -29.60 -10.27 0.44
N GLU A 457 -29.56 -11.61 0.43
CA GLU A 457 -29.04 -12.40 1.56
C GLU A 457 -28.61 -13.82 1.12
N GLY A 458 -27.63 -14.38 1.82
CA GLY A 458 -27.08 -15.72 1.62
C GLY A 458 -25.68 -15.75 1.03
N ASN A 459 -25.01 -16.90 1.18
CA ASN A 459 -23.71 -17.15 0.56
C ASN A 459 -23.87 -17.21 -0.96
N TRP A 460 -22.94 -16.61 -1.69
CA TRP A 460 -22.91 -16.64 -3.14
C TRP A 460 -21.71 -17.46 -3.64
N GLU A 461 -22.00 -18.54 -4.35
CA GLU A 461 -20.97 -19.45 -4.88
C GLU A 461 -21.05 -19.58 -6.41
N ILE A 462 -22.07 -18.96 -7.04
CA ILE A 462 -22.34 -19.09 -8.46
C ILE A 462 -21.34 -18.23 -9.26
N PRO A 463 -20.61 -18.79 -10.23
CA PRO A 463 -19.77 -17.99 -11.12
C PRO A 463 -20.59 -16.93 -11.87
N LEU A 464 -20.08 -15.70 -11.91
CA LEU A 464 -20.77 -14.57 -12.55
C LEU A 464 -20.56 -14.55 -14.07
N THR A 465 -21.61 -14.19 -14.80
CA THR A 465 -21.59 -13.93 -16.23
C THR A 465 -21.11 -12.50 -16.53
N PRO A 466 -20.67 -12.22 -17.77
CA PRO A 466 -20.34 -10.85 -18.18
C PRO A 466 -21.48 -9.85 -17.96
N GLU A 467 -22.73 -10.26 -18.23
CA GLU A 467 -23.92 -9.42 -18.05
C GLU A 467 -24.16 -9.07 -16.58
N ALA A 468 -23.96 -10.03 -15.67
CA ALA A 468 -24.05 -9.78 -14.24
C ALA A 468 -22.96 -8.81 -13.77
N ARG A 469 -21.73 -8.97 -14.27
CA ARG A 469 -20.60 -8.07 -13.94
C ARG A 469 -20.83 -6.64 -14.41
N GLU A 470 -21.48 -6.44 -15.55
CA GLU A 470 -21.83 -5.10 -16.04
C GLU A 470 -22.77 -4.38 -15.06
N ASP A 471 -23.82 -5.07 -14.59
CA ASP A 471 -24.74 -4.52 -13.59
C ASP A 471 -24.06 -4.25 -12.23
N LEU A 472 -23.17 -5.14 -11.79
CA LEU A 472 -22.38 -4.98 -10.56
C LEU A 472 -21.40 -3.81 -10.67
N SER A 473 -20.82 -3.57 -11.85
CA SER A 473 -20.00 -2.38 -12.14
C SER A 473 -20.84 -1.09 -12.06
N GLY A 474 -22.06 -1.13 -12.61
CA GLY A 474 -23.04 -0.03 -12.48
C GLY A 474 -23.40 0.27 -11.02
N PHE A 475 -23.69 -0.76 -10.21
CA PHE A 475 -23.95 -0.59 -8.79
C PHE A 475 -22.72 -0.10 -8.01
N SER A 476 -21.52 -0.57 -8.38
CA SER A 476 -20.27 -0.08 -7.79
C SER A 476 -20.05 1.40 -8.07
N SER A 477 -20.44 1.90 -9.25
CA SER A 477 -20.41 3.34 -9.56
C SER A 477 -21.26 4.14 -8.56
N LEU A 478 -22.46 3.64 -8.23
CA LEU A 478 -23.33 4.24 -7.22
C LEU A 478 -22.74 4.18 -5.80
N MET A 479 -22.12 3.06 -5.44
CA MET A 479 -21.45 2.88 -4.15
C MET A 479 -20.34 3.92 -3.96
N VAL A 480 -19.47 4.08 -4.96
CA VAL A 480 -18.36 5.04 -4.92
C VAL A 480 -18.87 6.47 -4.91
N ASP A 481 -19.90 6.77 -5.69
CA ASP A 481 -20.52 8.10 -5.72
C ASP A 481 -21.05 8.50 -4.34
N ARG A 482 -21.75 7.59 -3.67
CA ARG A 482 -22.24 7.80 -2.30
C ARG A 482 -21.09 7.92 -1.30
N PHE A 483 -20.05 7.10 -1.44
CA PHE A 483 -18.90 7.14 -0.55
C PHE A 483 -18.18 8.48 -0.62
N PHE A 484 -17.71 8.84 -1.81
CA PHE A 484 -16.92 10.04 -2.03
C PHE A 484 -17.76 11.30 -1.87
N GLY A 485 -19.00 11.32 -2.34
CA GLY A 485 -19.91 12.45 -2.16
C GLY A 485 -20.26 12.70 -0.70
N GLY A 486 -20.57 11.63 0.06
CA GLY A 486 -20.91 11.73 1.48
C GLY A 486 -19.76 12.28 2.33
N LEU A 487 -18.55 11.73 2.15
CA LEU A 487 -17.37 12.20 2.86
C LEU A 487 -16.98 13.63 2.44
N SER A 488 -16.94 13.92 1.14
CA SER A 488 -16.56 15.26 0.65
C SER A 488 -17.52 16.34 1.14
N ALA A 489 -18.83 16.07 1.14
CA ALA A 489 -19.82 17.00 1.65
C ALA A 489 -19.69 17.23 3.16
N ALA A 490 -19.34 16.19 3.93
CA ALA A 490 -19.08 16.33 5.36
C ALA A 490 -17.82 17.15 5.63
N CYS A 491 -16.72 16.86 4.94
CA CYS A 491 -15.48 17.60 5.06
C CYS A 491 -15.67 19.09 4.72
N ARG A 492 -16.38 19.41 3.63
CA ARG A 492 -16.65 20.81 3.23
C ARG A 492 -17.46 21.60 4.27
N ARG A 493 -18.34 20.93 5.05
CA ARG A 493 -19.08 21.60 6.15
C ARG A 493 -18.17 22.00 7.31
N VAL A 494 -17.13 21.20 7.59
CA VAL A 494 -16.16 21.49 8.65
C VAL A 494 -15.09 22.46 8.17
N ASP A 495 -14.57 22.25 6.96
CA ASP A 495 -13.52 23.03 6.33
C ASP A 495 -13.95 23.54 4.95
N PRO A 496 -14.45 24.79 4.87
CA PRO A 496 -14.86 25.38 3.60
C PRO A 496 -13.69 25.86 2.74
N ASN A 497 -12.48 26.01 3.31
CA ASN A 497 -11.38 26.75 2.70
C ASN A 497 -10.40 25.84 1.95
N HIS A 498 -10.06 24.70 2.52
CA HIS A 498 -9.00 23.85 2.00
C HIS A 498 -9.46 22.89 0.91
N LEU A 499 -8.49 22.44 0.09
CA LEU A 499 -8.75 21.55 -1.04
C LEU A 499 -8.95 20.10 -0.57
N ASN A 500 -10.00 19.46 -1.07
CA ASN A 500 -10.11 18.01 -1.12
C ASN A 500 -9.25 17.48 -2.28
N LEU A 501 -8.10 16.90 -1.94
CA LEU A 501 -7.11 16.41 -2.89
C LEU A 501 -7.41 15.00 -3.40
N GLY A 502 -8.57 14.43 -3.08
CA GLY A 502 -9.00 13.12 -3.53
C GLY A 502 -8.37 11.97 -2.75
N ILE A 503 -8.11 10.84 -3.43
CA ILE A 503 -7.88 9.54 -2.78
C ILE A 503 -6.59 8.84 -3.17
N ARG A 504 -5.74 9.47 -4.01
CA ARG A 504 -4.46 8.91 -4.46
C ARG A 504 -4.64 7.49 -5.02
N TYR A 505 -5.45 7.36 -6.06
CA TYR A 505 -5.69 6.04 -6.66
C TYR A 505 -4.38 5.46 -7.22
N TYR A 506 -4.07 4.19 -6.98
CA TYR A 506 -2.74 3.61 -7.29
C TYR A 506 -2.38 3.54 -8.79
N THR A 507 -3.36 3.78 -9.68
CA THR A 507 -3.25 3.66 -11.13
C THR A 507 -4.31 4.53 -11.83
N VAL A 508 -4.44 4.42 -13.15
CA VAL A 508 -5.58 4.98 -13.89
C VAL A 508 -6.86 4.29 -13.38
N PRO A 509 -7.79 5.01 -12.73
CA PRO A 509 -8.99 4.40 -12.17
C PRO A 509 -9.86 3.77 -13.26
N PRO A 510 -10.55 2.66 -12.96
CA PRO A 510 -11.52 2.09 -13.88
C PRO A 510 -12.68 3.07 -14.09
N SER A 511 -13.31 3.03 -15.27
CA SER A 511 -14.35 3.99 -15.67
C SER A 511 -15.52 4.09 -14.70
N TRP A 512 -15.91 2.99 -14.06
CA TRP A 512 -16.98 2.94 -13.05
C TRP A 512 -16.65 3.76 -11.79
N ALA A 513 -15.37 3.90 -11.43
CA ALA A 513 -14.95 4.64 -10.25
C ALA A 513 -14.79 6.15 -10.54
N VAL A 514 -14.40 6.51 -11.77
CA VAL A 514 -14.07 7.90 -12.16
C VAL A 514 -15.22 8.87 -11.87
N GLN A 515 -16.46 8.49 -12.16
CA GLN A 515 -17.60 9.40 -11.97
C GLN A 515 -17.80 9.80 -10.51
N GLY A 516 -17.52 8.92 -9.54
CA GLY A 516 -17.59 9.26 -8.12
C GLY A 516 -16.51 10.26 -7.68
N MET A 517 -15.43 10.43 -8.45
CA MET A 517 -14.33 11.33 -8.13
C MET A 517 -14.64 12.81 -8.46
N ARG A 518 -15.80 13.10 -9.06
CA ARG A 518 -16.26 14.47 -9.34
C ARG A 518 -16.52 15.32 -8.09
N HIS A 519 -16.55 14.69 -6.91
CA HIS A 519 -16.79 15.36 -5.62
C HIS A 519 -15.52 16.00 -5.03
N PHE A 520 -14.36 15.83 -5.67
CA PHE A 520 -13.08 16.39 -5.22
C PHE A 520 -12.81 17.76 -5.84
N ASP A 521 -11.86 18.51 -5.27
CA ASP A 521 -11.35 19.74 -5.90
C ASP A 521 -10.15 19.44 -6.82
N VAL A 522 -9.42 18.36 -6.52
CA VAL A 522 -8.27 17.87 -7.29
C VAL A 522 -8.39 16.36 -7.45
N PHE A 523 -8.24 15.88 -8.68
CA PHE A 523 -8.09 14.45 -8.93
C PHE A 523 -6.65 14.03 -8.62
N SER A 524 -6.46 13.00 -7.80
CA SER A 524 -5.13 12.48 -7.49
C SER A 524 -4.96 11.00 -7.79
N MET A 525 -3.78 10.67 -8.30
CA MET A 525 -3.33 9.29 -8.48
C MET A 525 -1.85 9.14 -8.12
N ASN A 526 -1.46 7.93 -7.75
CA ASN A 526 -0.07 7.53 -7.63
C ASN A 526 0.38 6.92 -8.96
N CYS A 527 1.61 7.22 -9.37
CA CYS A 527 2.10 6.82 -10.69
C CYS A 527 3.51 6.28 -10.59
N TYR A 528 3.68 4.98 -10.36
CA TYR A 528 4.99 4.31 -10.35
C TYR A 528 5.48 3.90 -11.75
N LYS A 529 5.37 4.82 -12.72
CA LYS A 529 5.84 4.64 -14.11
C LYS A 529 6.90 5.67 -14.44
N GLU A 530 7.76 5.36 -15.40
CA GLU A 530 8.75 6.33 -15.92
C GLU A 530 8.07 7.56 -16.54
N ARG A 531 6.88 7.36 -17.15
CA ARG A 531 6.09 8.41 -17.76
C ARG A 531 4.64 8.37 -17.31
N LEU A 532 4.06 9.55 -17.10
CA LEU A 532 2.64 9.71 -16.82
C LEU A 532 1.79 9.21 -18.02
N PRO A 533 0.69 8.48 -17.79
CA PRO A 533 -0.31 8.16 -18.83
C PRO A 533 -1.08 9.44 -19.22
N ALA A 534 -0.44 10.32 -19.98
CA ALA A 534 -0.90 11.69 -20.20
C ALA A 534 -2.25 11.77 -20.92
N GLN A 535 -2.55 10.85 -21.83
CA GLN A 535 -3.82 10.86 -22.59
C GLN A 535 -5.00 10.49 -21.69
N GLU A 536 -4.85 9.46 -20.88
CA GLU A 536 -5.84 9.02 -19.91
C GLU A 536 -6.06 10.08 -18.83
N MET A 537 -4.99 10.71 -18.37
CA MET A 537 -5.03 11.81 -17.43
C MET A 537 -5.77 13.02 -17.99
N GLU A 538 -5.46 13.43 -19.22
CA GLU A 538 -6.16 14.53 -19.89
C GLU A 538 -7.64 14.21 -20.11
N ALA A 539 -7.99 12.96 -20.42
CA ALA A 539 -9.37 12.53 -20.56
C ALA A 539 -10.12 12.62 -19.22
N ILE A 540 -9.53 12.16 -18.12
CA ILE A 540 -10.11 12.24 -16.77
C ILE A 540 -10.26 13.70 -16.33
N SER A 541 -9.21 14.51 -16.48
CA SER A 541 -9.26 15.94 -16.12
C SER A 541 -10.36 16.67 -16.88
N ARG A 542 -10.52 16.41 -18.18
CA ARG A 542 -11.62 16.98 -18.98
C ARG A 542 -12.99 16.46 -18.55
N ALA A 543 -13.12 15.17 -18.28
CA ALA A 543 -14.39 14.56 -17.88
C ALA A 543 -14.88 15.05 -16.52
N LEU A 544 -13.96 15.28 -15.57
CA LEU A 544 -14.27 15.76 -14.22
C LEU A 544 -14.22 17.29 -14.11
N ASN A 545 -13.59 17.97 -15.06
CA ASN A 545 -13.22 19.39 -14.99
C ASN A 545 -12.39 19.73 -13.75
N LEU A 546 -11.40 18.87 -13.44
CA LEU A 546 -10.53 19.00 -12.27
C LEU A 546 -9.05 19.02 -12.67
N PRO A 547 -8.18 19.72 -11.92
CA PRO A 547 -6.74 19.54 -12.01
C PRO A 547 -6.31 18.14 -11.55
N ILE A 548 -5.11 17.76 -11.95
CA ILE A 548 -4.49 16.48 -11.58
C ILE A 548 -3.31 16.74 -10.66
N LEU A 549 -3.19 15.93 -9.62
CA LEU A 549 -2.02 15.88 -8.75
C LEU A 549 -1.48 14.45 -8.65
N ILE A 550 -0.17 14.30 -8.83
CA ILE A 550 0.50 13.02 -8.59
C ILE A 550 0.85 12.94 -7.12
N GLY A 551 0.26 11.95 -6.44
CA GLY A 551 0.46 11.73 -5.02
C GLY A 551 1.83 11.13 -4.74
N GLU A 552 2.19 10.08 -5.47
CA GLU A 552 3.47 9.37 -5.35
C GLU A 552 4.12 9.11 -6.70
N TRP A 553 5.45 9.22 -6.69
CA TRP A 553 6.36 8.65 -7.67
C TRP A 553 7.71 8.42 -6.99
N HIS A 554 8.39 7.30 -7.29
CA HIS A 554 9.77 7.10 -6.89
C HIS A 554 10.51 6.26 -7.92
N PHE A 555 11.83 6.27 -7.80
CA PHE A 555 12.73 5.29 -8.37
C PHE A 555 13.70 4.84 -7.28
N GLY A 556 14.17 3.61 -7.38
CA GLY A 556 15.16 3.04 -6.47
C GLY A 556 16.42 2.63 -7.22
N ALA A 557 17.51 2.48 -6.49
CA ALA A 557 18.77 1.95 -6.97
C ALA A 557 19.33 0.92 -5.98
N LEU A 558 20.15 0.00 -6.47
CA LEU A 558 20.67 -1.15 -5.70
C LEU A 558 22.09 -0.91 -5.17
N ASP A 559 22.63 0.30 -5.33
CA ASP A 559 24.01 0.69 -5.01
C ASP A 559 24.18 1.30 -3.61
N VAL A 560 23.11 1.33 -2.80
CA VAL A 560 23.10 1.95 -1.45
C VAL A 560 22.66 0.98 -0.34
N GLY A 561 22.97 -0.31 -0.50
CA GLY A 561 22.81 -1.31 0.57
C GLY A 561 21.41 -1.88 0.76
N LEU A 562 20.42 -1.46 -0.03
CA LEU A 562 19.09 -2.09 -0.08
C LEU A 562 19.20 -3.50 -0.69
N PRO A 563 18.46 -4.50 -0.19
CA PRO A 563 18.39 -5.81 -0.84
C PRO A 563 17.78 -5.70 -2.23
#